data_AF-A0A0S9QVI2-F1
#
_entry.id   AF-A0A0S9QVI2-F1
#
_cell.length_a   1.000
_cell.length_b   1.000
_cell.length_c   1.000
_cell.angle_alpha   90.00
_cell.angle_beta   90.00
_cell.angle_gamma   90.00
#
_symmetry.space_group_name_H-M   'P 1'
#
loop_
_entity.id
_entity.type
_entity.pdbx_description
1 polymer ?
#
loop_
_entity_poly.entity_id
_entity_poly.type
_entity_poly.pdbx_seq_one_letter_code
_entity_poly.pdbx_strand_id
1 'polypeptide(L)'
;MIRVWLTDWEWACCGNAFAVGDEVDFGIQARTPDPSLTELLGQPLAATVDAIESHHEEEFADRVRGRVVAVHAVTHDVEERQSLRRPGHGTPPDAVLPPEGEEWPMVRRELGGGVFAASRPSRFMIESMPVPDTAALEPVRGVRLASAAEDAPPPAVGDPPPERTTRSSAGWLVDVEDR
;
A
#
# COMPACT_ATOMS: atom_id res chain seq x y z
N MET A 1 -25.42 5.48 -6.54
CA MET A 1 -24.02 5.03 -6.69
C MET A 1 -23.21 5.66 -5.57
N ILE A 2 -22.38 4.86 -4.92
CA ILE A 2 -21.49 5.28 -3.83
C ILE A 2 -20.07 4.88 -4.25
N ARG A 3 -19.14 5.85 -4.23
CA ARG A 3 -17.72 5.61 -4.51
C ARG A 3 -16.96 5.36 -3.22
N VAL A 4 -16.39 4.16 -3.11
CA VAL A 4 -15.69 3.68 -1.91
C VAL A 4 -14.18 3.63 -2.18
N TRP A 5 -13.41 4.20 -1.26
CA TRP A 5 -11.96 4.07 -1.22
C TRP A 5 -11.54 2.80 -0.48
N LEU A 6 -10.66 2.01 -1.10
CA LEU A 6 -10.05 0.81 -0.56
C LEU A 6 -8.53 0.98 -0.55
N THR A 7 -7.88 0.80 0.61
CA THR A 7 -6.42 0.90 0.71
C THR A 7 -5.74 -0.30 0.06
N ASP A 8 -4.57 -0.10 -0.56
CA ASP A 8 -3.78 -1.19 -1.14
C ASP A 8 -3.36 -2.22 -0.08
N TRP A 9 -2.91 -1.75 1.08
CA TRP A 9 -2.33 -2.55 2.15
C TRP A 9 -3.34 -3.48 2.83
N GLU A 10 -4.51 -2.97 3.23
CA GLU A 10 -5.52 -3.80 3.91
C GLU A 10 -6.05 -4.90 2.98
N TRP A 11 -6.26 -4.53 1.71
CA TRP A 11 -6.71 -5.46 0.68
C TRP A 11 -5.62 -6.41 0.18
N ALA A 12 -4.34 -6.02 0.31
CA ALA A 12 -3.22 -6.93 0.09
C ALA A 12 -3.07 -7.98 1.20
N CYS A 13 -3.41 -7.62 2.43
CA CYS A 13 -3.29 -8.47 3.61
C CYS A 13 -4.45 -9.48 3.73
N CYS A 14 -5.69 -8.98 3.74
CA CYS A 14 -6.87 -9.77 4.13
C CYS A 14 -8.08 -9.63 3.18
N GLY A 15 -8.04 -8.72 2.20
CA GLY A 15 -9.15 -8.49 1.27
C GLY A 15 -9.43 -9.65 0.32
N ASN A 16 -10.71 -10.00 0.15
CA ASN A 16 -11.15 -11.01 -0.81
C ASN A 16 -11.21 -10.44 -2.24
N ALA A 17 -10.68 -11.14 -3.23
CA ALA A 17 -10.78 -10.67 -4.62
C ALA A 17 -12.24 -10.56 -5.08
N PHE A 18 -12.55 -9.51 -5.85
CA PHE A 18 -13.85 -9.30 -6.50
C PHE A 18 -13.66 -8.54 -7.81
N ALA A 19 -14.68 -8.59 -8.68
CA ALA A 19 -14.70 -7.96 -9.98
C ALA A 19 -15.94 -7.07 -10.19
N VAL A 20 -15.91 -6.28 -11.26
CA VAL A 20 -17.09 -5.58 -11.75
C VAL A 20 -18.21 -6.59 -12.03
N GLY A 21 -19.39 -6.33 -11.46
CA GLY A 21 -20.55 -7.22 -11.51
C GLY A 21 -20.72 -8.12 -10.28
N ASP A 22 -19.75 -8.17 -9.36
CA ASP A 22 -19.91 -8.89 -8.10
C ASP A 22 -20.75 -8.07 -7.11
N GLU A 23 -21.36 -8.78 -6.17
CA GLU A 23 -22.03 -8.17 -5.02
C GLU A 23 -21.02 -8.02 -3.88
N VAL A 24 -20.99 -6.85 -3.26
CA VAL A 24 -20.07 -6.52 -2.16
C VAL A 24 -20.83 -6.04 -0.94
N ASP A 25 -20.19 -6.18 0.22
CA ASP A 25 -20.66 -5.68 1.50
C ASP A 25 -19.48 -5.10 2.30
N PHE A 26 -19.21 -3.81 2.11
CA PHE A 26 -18.07 -3.12 2.72
C PHE A 26 -18.43 -2.54 4.10
N GLY A 27 -17.54 -2.70 5.08
CA GLY A 27 -17.60 -2.02 6.36
C GLY A 27 -16.98 -0.62 6.25
N ILE A 28 -17.73 0.43 6.58
CA ILE A 28 -17.28 1.80 6.37
C ILE A 28 -16.71 2.39 7.65
N GLN A 29 -15.44 2.76 7.59
CA GLN A 29 -14.75 3.47 8.66
C GLN A 29 -15.19 4.94 8.73
N ALA A 30 -15.30 5.60 7.58
CA ALA A 30 -15.63 7.02 7.49
C ALA A 30 -16.39 7.37 6.21
N ARG A 31 -17.23 8.41 6.28
CA ARG A 31 -17.97 8.98 5.13
C ARG A 31 -17.32 10.22 4.52
N THR A 32 -16.20 10.66 5.09
CA THR A 32 -15.48 11.84 4.63
C THR A 32 -13.99 11.49 4.59
N PRO A 33 -13.28 11.82 3.49
CA PRO A 33 -11.83 11.70 3.44
C PRO A 33 -11.15 12.45 4.57
N ASP A 34 -10.21 11.78 5.23
CA ASP A 34 -9.31 12.47 6.16
C ASP A 34 -8.29 13.33 5.38
N PRO A 35 -7.55 14.21 6.07
CA PRO A 35 -6.56 15.07 5.41
C PRO A 35 -5.45 14.30 4.67
N SER A 36 -5.05 13.13 5.18
CA SER A 36 -3.98 12.32 4.57
C SER A 36 -4.44 11.68 3.25
N LEU A 37 -5.68 11.19 3.20
CA LEU A 37 -6.28 10.71 1.95
C LEU A 37 -6.48 11.86 0.96
N THR A 38 -6.82 13.05 1.44
CA THR A 38 -6.97 14.24 0.59
C THR A 38 -5.65 14.68 -0.03
N GLU A 39 -4.56 14.64 0.75
CA GLU A 39 -3.20 14.92 0.27
C GLU A 39 -2.75 13.89 -0.78
N LEU A 40 -3.09 12.62 -0.55
CA LEU A 40 -2.76 11.51 -1.44
C LEU A 40 -3.47 11.61 -2.80
N LEU A 41 -4.79 11.83 -2.78
CA LEU A 41 -5.63 11.83 -3.99
C LEU A 41 -5.62 13.18 -4.72
N GLY A 42 -5.24 14.25 -4.02
CA GLY A 42 -5.57 15.62 -4.42
C GLY A 42 -7.04 15.94 -4.18
N GLN A 43 -7.34 17.23 -3.97
CA GLN A 43 -8.69 17.66 -3.61
C GLN A 43 -9.77 17.18 -4.60
N PRO A 44 -9.62 17.39 -5.93
CA PRO A 44 -10.70 17.09 -6.88
C PRO A 44 -11.13 15.62 -6.85
N LEU A 45 -10.19 14.70 -6.65
CA LEU A 45 -10.47 13.27 -6.60
C LEU A 45 -11.01 12.86 -5.23
N ALA A 46 -10.44 13.38 -4.15
CA ALA A 46 -10.94 13.15 -2.78
C ALA A 46 -12.40 13.58 -2.63
N ALA A 47 -12.81 14.69 -3.26
CA ALA A 47 -14.20 15.16 -3.26
C ALA A 47 -15.20 14.18 -3.90
N THR A 48 -14.72 13.18 -4.66
CA THR A 48 -15.57 12.13 -5.25
C THR A 48 -15.74 10.91 -4.36
N VAL A 49 -15.02 10.84 -3.24
CA VAL A 49 -15.05 9.68 -2.33
C VAL A 49 -16.19 9.85 -1.33
N ASP A 50 -17.17 8.95 -1.39
CA ASP A 50 -18.35 8.97 -0.52
C ASP A 50 -18.15 8.12 0.75
N ALA A 51 -17.18 7.20 0.73
CA ALA A 51 -16.90 6.30 1.84
C ALA A 51 -15.47 5.78 1.81
N ILE A 52 -14.91 5.53 2.99
CA ILE A 52 -13.64 4.84 3.21
C ILE A 52 -13.95 3.51 3.87
N GLU A 53 -13.56 2.44 3.21
CA GLU A 53 -13.57 1.09 3.80
C GLU A 53 -12.33 0.91 4.65
N SER A 54 -12.46 0.12 5.71
CA SER A 54 -11.31 -0.45 6.41
C SER A 54 -11.54 -1.93 6.57
N HIS A 55 -10.56 -2.72 6.15
CA HIS A 55 -10.62 -4.17 6.16
C HIS A 55 -9.94 -4.76 7.39
N HIS A 56 -10.36 -4.29 8.57
CA HIS A 56 -9.94 -4.85 9.86
C HIS A 56 -10.99 -5.82 10.42
N GLU A 57 -10.62 -6.60 11.44
CA GLU A 57 -11.55 -7.49 12.16
C GLU A 57 -12.66 -6.74 12.94
N GLU A 58 -12.65 -5.41 12.89
CA GLU A 58 -13.65 -4.56 13.52
C GLU A 58 -14.99 -4.64 12.78
N GLU A 59 -16.07 -4.82 13.53
CA GLU A 59 -17.42 -4.80 12.96
C GLU A 59 -17.87 -3.35 12.79
N PHE A 60 -17.81 -2.85 11.56
CA PHE A 60 -18.35 -1.53 11.22
C PHE A 60 -19.88 -1.60 11.09
N ALA A 61 -20.56 -0.81 11.92
CA ALA A 61 -22.02 -0.67 11.87
C ALA A 61 -22.50 0.01 10.58
N ASP A 62 -21.70 0.94 10.05
CA ASP A 62 -21.96 1.59 8.78
C ASP A 62 -21.44 0.73 7.63
N ARG A 63 -22.24 0.61 6.56
CA ARG A 63 -21.98 -0.35 5.47
C ARG A 63 -22.34 0.23 4.10
N VAL A 64 -21.67 -0.28 3.07
CA VAL A 64 -22.04 -0.09 1.66
C VAL A 64 -22.24 -1.46 1.03
N ARG A 65 -23.47 -1.71 0.57
CA ARG A 65 -23.88 -2.97 -0.04
C ARG A 65 -24.37 -2.72 -1.45
N GLY A 66 -24.07 -3.63 -2.36
CA GLY A 66 -24.62 -3.56 -3.70
C GLY A 66 -23.71 -4.16 -4.74
N ARG A 67 -23.97 -3.79 -5.99
CA ARG A 67 -23.26 -4.32 -7.15
C ARG A 67 -22.10 -3.41 -7.51
N VAL A 68 -20.92 -3.98 -7.71
CA VAL A 68 -19.76 -3.25 -8.23
C VAL A 68 -20.01 -2.92 -9.70
N VAL A 69 -19.98 -1.64 -10.05
CA VAL A 69 -20.21 -1.16 -11.42
C VAL A 69 -18.93 -0.61 -12.08
N ALA A 70 -17.96 -0.16 -11.29
CA ALA A 70 -16.63 0.21 -11.77
C ALA A 70 -15.56 0.01 -10.69
N VAL A 71 -14.33 -0.27 -11.14
CA VAL A 71 -13.14 -0.32 -10.29
C VAL A 71 -12.03 0.45 -10.99
N HIS A 72 -11.39 1.37 -10.27
CA HIS A 72 -10.23 2.11 -10.73
C HIS A 72 -9.06 1.84 -9.79
N ALA A 73 -7.95 1.34 -10.32
CA ALA A 73 -6.70 1.33 -9.59
C ALA A 73 -6.20 2.77 -9.48
N VAL A 74 -5.77 3.15 -8.27
CA VAL A 74 -5.20 4.46 -8.00
C VAL A 74 -3.70 4.33 -7.88
N THR A 75 -3.00 5.12 -8.69
CA THR A 75 -1.54 5.22 -8.65
C THR A 75 -1.15 6.67 -8.41
N HIS A 76 0.01 6.89 -7.80
CA HIS A 76 0.56 8.22 -7.58
C HIS A 76 2.08 8.19 -7.72
N ASP A 77 2.70 9.35 -7.88
CA ASP A 77 4.15 9.45 -7.85
C ASP A 77 4.63 9.54 -6.41
N VAL A 78 5.74 8.87 -6.13
CA VAL A 78 6.46 8.95 -4.87
C VAL A 78 7.91 9.31 -5.14
N GLU A 79 8.45 10.21 -4.33
CA GLU A 79 9.88 10.46 -4.25
C GLU A 79 10.50 9.46 -3.28
N GLU A 80 11.34 8.58 -3.81
CA GLU A 80 12.09 7.62 -3.01
C GLU A 80 13.48 8.17 -2.67
N ARG A 81 13.75 8.21 -1.37
CA ARG A 81 15.07 8.53 -0.79
C ARG A 81 15.66 7.30 -0.15
N GLN A 82 16.89 6.98 -0.52
CA GLN A 82 17.65 5.92 0.14
C GLN A 82 18.54 6.52 1.22
N SER A 83 18.32 6.11 2.46
CA SER A 83 19.15 6.47 3.59
C SER A 83 19.89 5.24 4.13
N LEU A 84 21.07 5.45 4.70
CA LEU A 84 21.77 4.36 5.37
C LEU A 84 20.94 3.88 6.56
N ARG A 85 20.65 2.59 6.56
CA ARG A 85 19.99 1.93 7.68
C ARG A 85 20.89 2.03 8.92
N ARG A 86 20.33 2.44 10.05
CA ARG A 86 21.02 2.55 11.35
C ARG A 86 20.06 2.21 12.50
N PRO A 87 20.54 1.95 13.71
CA PRO A 87 19.66 1.72 14.85
C PRO A 87 18.73 2.92 15.07
N GLY A 88 17.43 2.64 15.17
CA GLY A 88 16.38 3.66 15.21
C GLY A 88 15.97 4.24 13.84
N HIS A 89 16.60 3.80 12.75
CA HIS A 89 16.30 4.25 11.38
C HIS A 89 16.30 3.05 10.42
N GLY A 90 15.11 2.48 10.22
CA GLY A 90 14.91 1.23 9.51
C GLY A 90 15.21 -0.02 10.35
N THR A 91 16.03 0.06 11.40
CA THR A 91 16.42 -1.08 12.27
C THR A 91 16.03 -0.85 13.73
N PRO A 92 15.75 -1.92 14.52
CA PRO A 92 15.59 -1.80 15.96
C PRO A 92 16.69 -0.93 16.62
N PRO A 93 16.34 -0.11 17.63
CA PRO A 93 17.28 0.80 18.29
C PRO A 93 18.49 0.14 18.95
N ASP A 94 18.38 -1.14 19.29
CA ASP A 94 19.41 -1.94 19.96
C ASP A 94 20.28 -2.75 18.99
N ALA A 95 20.09 -2.59 17.68
CA ALA A 95 20.83 -3.34 16.69
C ALA A 95 22.31 -2.93 16.64
N VAL A 96 23.18 -3.92 16.49
CA VAL A 96 24.61 -3.70 16.26
C VAL A 96 24.82 -3.37 14.79
N LEU A 97 25.43 -2.21 14.51
CA LEU A 97 25.81 -1.81 13.15
C LEU A 97 26.90 -2.74 12.62
N PRO A 98 26.76 -3.27 11.38
CA PRO A 98 27.88 -3.92 10.71
C PRO A 98 29.00 -2.90 10.42
N PRO A 99 30.26 -3.35 10.28
CA PRO A 99 31.36 -2.49 9.85
C PRO A 99 31.06 -1.74 8.55
N GLU A 100 31.70 -0.59 8.35
CA GLU A 100 31.52 0.21 7.15
C GLU A 100 31.89 -0.60 5.89
N GLY A 101 30.94 -0.73 4.97
CA GLY A 101 31.14 -1.53 3.74
C GLY A 101 30.52 -2.94 3.81
N GLU A 102 30.18 -3.42 5.00
CA GLU A 102 29.63 -4.78 5.17
C GLU A 102 28.09 -4.83 5.08
N GLU A 103 27.58 -6.02 4.74
CA GLU A 103 26.14 -6.29 4.70
C GLU A 103 25.57 -6.44 6.12
N TRP A 104 24.27 -6.19 6.27
CA TRP A 104 23.59 -6.47 7.53
C TRP A 104 23.63 -7.97 7.84
N PRO A 105 23.83 -8.34 9.12
CA PRO A 105 23.78 -9.73 9.53
C PRO A 105 22.39 -10.31 9.23
N MET A 106 22.39 -11.58 8.84
CA MET A 106 21.15 -12.31 8.61
C MET A 106 20.38 -12.43 9.93
N VAL A 107 19.14 -11.93 9.95
CA VAL A 107 18.25 -12.09 11.09
C VAL A 107 17.55 -13.43 10.94
N ARG A 108 17.77 -14.34 11.89
CA ARG A 108 17.12 -15.65 11.94
C ARG A 108 16.09 -15.68 13.06
N ARG A 109 14.89 -16.14 12.74
CA ARG A 109 13.83 -16.38 13.72
C ARG A 109 13.43 -17.85 13.66
N GLU A 110 13.53 -18.54 14.79
CA GLU A 110 13.03 -19.90 14.94
C GLU A 110 11.49 -19.88 14.99
N LEU A 111 10.86 -20.71 14.15
CA LEU A 111 9.40 -20.83 14.05
C LEU A 111 8.87 -22.10 14.75
N GLY A 112 9.76 -22.86 15.40
CA GLY A 112 9.47 -24.15 16.02
C GLY A 112 9.74 -25.34 15.08
N GLY A 113 9.98 -26.52 15.65
CA GLY A 113 10.18 -27.76 14.88
C GLY A 113 11.43 -27.79 14.01
N GLY A 114 12.44 -26.97 14.30
CA GLY A 114 13.67 -26.85 13.50
C GLY A 114 13.53 -26.00 12.23
N VAL A 115 12.43 -25.27 12.06
CA VAL A 115 12.20 -24.35 10.94
C VAL A 115 12.65 -22.95 11.30
N PHE A 116 13.34 -22.28 10.38
CA PHE A 116 13.81 -20.91 10.54
C PHE A 116 13.31 -20.02 9.40
N ALA A 117 12.84 -18.81 9.74
CA ALA A 117 12.77 -17.71 8.81
C ALA A 117 14.08 -16.93 8.87
N ALA A 118 14.68 -16.66 7.71
CA ALA A 118 15.88 -15.85 7.60
C ALA A 118 15.66 -14.72 6.61
N SER A 119 15.98 -13.49 7.01
CA SER A 119 16.05 -12.36 6.10
C SER A 119 17.38 -11.64 6.25
N ARG A 120 17.92 -11.15 5.14
CA ARG A 120 19.06 -10.24 5.13
C ARG A 120 18.54 -8.86 4.73
N PRO A 121 18.40 -7.93 5.69
CA PRO A 121 17.95 -6.58 5.37
C PRO A 121 18.92 -5.90 4.39
N SER A 122 18.39 -5.07 3.50
CA SER A 122 19.20 -4.17 2.69
C SER A 122 20.00 -3.22 3.58
N ARG A 123 21.17 -2.79 3.09
CA ARG A 123 21.99 -1.74 3.73
C ARG A 123 21.28 -0.39 3.81
N PHE A 124 20.36 -0.14 2.88
CA PHE A 124 19.61 1.09 2.78
C PHE A 124 18.18 0.90 3.26
N MET A 125 17.63 1.95 3.86
CA MET A 125 16.20 2.15 4.06
C MET A 125 15.68 3.02 2.92
N ILE A 126 14.59 2.62 2.29
CA ILE A 126 13.86 3.44 1.32
C ILE A 126 12.79 4.20 2.09
N GLU A 127 12.84 5.53 2.03
CA GLU A 127 11.78 6.43 2.46
C GLU A 127 11.02 6.85 1.21
N SER A 128 9.70 6.70 1.21
CA SER A 128 8.84 7.11 0.10
C SER A 128 7.96 8.26 0.56
N MET A 129 8.07 9.40 -0.13
CA MET A 129 7.24 10.58 0.13
C MET A 129 6.26 10.75 -1.05
N PRO A 130 4.95 10.84 -0.81
CA PRO A 130 3.99 11.08 -1.89
C PRO A 130 4.25 12.44 -2.55
N VAL A 131 4.20 12.49 -3.88
CA VAL A 131 4.19 13.74 -4.64
C VAL A 131 2.73 14.20 -4.74
N PRO A 132 2.39 15.39 -4.19
CA PRO A 132 1.01 15.88 -4.22
C PRO A 132 0.45 16.01 -5.64
N ASP A 133 -0.86 15.82 -5.77
CA ASP A 133 -1.61 16.02 -7.02
C ASP A 133 -1.15 15.16 -8.22
N THR A 134 -0.51 14.02 -7.98
CA THR A 134 -0.06 13.09 -9.04
C THR A 134 -0.94 11.85 -9.18
N ALA A 135 -2.01 11.75 -8.38
CA ALA A 135 -2.94 10.65 -8.39
C ALA A 135 -3.57 10.46 -9.78
N ALA A 136 -3.50 9.23 -10.29
CA ALA A 136 -4.03 8.83 -11.57
C ALA A 136 -4.90 7.57 -11.42
N LEU A 137 -5.99 7.54 -12.19
CA LEU A 137 -6.95 6.45 -12.21
C LEU A 137 -6.75 5.58 -13.45
N GLU A 138 -6.61 4.28 -13.25
CA GLU A 138 -6.63 3.28 -14.32
C GLU A 138 -7.85 2.37 -14.15
N PRO A 139 -8.78 2.29 -15.11
CA PRO A 139 -9.88 1.34 -15.05
C PRO A 139 -9.37 -0.10 -15.04
N VAL A 140 -9.78 -0.88 -14.04
CA VAL A 140 -9.42 -2.30 -13.89
C VAL A 140 -10.66 -3.16 -13.75
N ARG A 141 -10.52 -4.47 -13.96
CA ARG A 141 -11.66 -5.40 -13.91
C ARG A 141 -12.13 -5.72 -12.50
N GLY A 142 -11.30 -5.46 -11.49
CA GLY A 142 -11.52 -5.91 -10.12
C GLY A 142 -10.33 -5.60 -9.23
N VAL A 143 -10.50 -5.87 -7.94
CA VAL A 143 -9.47 -5.73 -6.92
C VAL A 143 -8.73 -7.06 -6.78
N ARG A 144 -7.40 -7.01 -6.68
CA ARG A 144 -6.51 -8.19 -6.54
C ARG A 144 -6.56 -9.19 -7.70
N LEU A 145 -7.15 -8.83 -8.84
CA LEU A 145 -6.94 -9.54 -10.10
C LEU A 145 -5.53 -9.19 -10.57
N ALA A 146 -4.62 -10.17 -10.50
CA ALA A 146 -3.20 -9.96 -10.77
C ALA A 146 -2.96 -9.13 -12.05
N SER A 147 -2.61 -7.85 -11.88
CA SER A 147 -1.71 -7.18 -12.80
C SER A 147 -0.32 -7.59 -12.36
N ALA A 148 0.45 -8.19 -13.27
CA ALA A 148 1.82 -8.58 -13.01
C ALA A 148 2.66 -7.31 -12.77
N ALA A 149 2.67 -6.81 -11.53
CA ALA A 149 3.73 -5.94 -11.06
C ALA A 149 4.90 -6.87 -10.73
N GLU A 150 5.83 -6.99 -11.67
CA GLU A 150 7.13 -7.58 -11.39
C GLU A 150 7.76 -6.80 -10.24
N ASP A 151 8.08 -7.48 -9.14
CA ASP A 151 8.99 -6.97 -8.13
C ASP A 151 10.27 -6.53 -8.86
N ALA A 152 10.51 -5.22 -8.91
CA ALA A 152 11.74 -4.70 -9.48
C ALA A 152 12.91 -5.35 -8.71
N PRO A 153 13.92 -5.89 -9.40
CA PRO A 153 15.05 -6.52 -8.73
C PRO A 153 15.70 -5.52 -7.77
N PRO A 154 16.18 -5.98 -6.60
CA PRO A 154 16.85 -5.10 -5.64
C PRO A 154 18.02 -4.39 -6.33
N PRO A 155 18.27 -3.11 -6.01
CA PRO A 155 19.35 -2.36 -6.63
C PRO A 155 20.68 -3.07 -6.38
N ALA A 156 21.54 -3.05 -7.42
CA ALA A 156 22.87 -3.63 -7.37
C ALA A 156 23.74 -2.97 -6.28
N VAL A 157 24.73 -3.72 -5.79
CA VAL A 157 25.71 -3.28 -4.80
C VAL A 157 26.44 -2.02 -5.30
N GLY A 158 26.17 -0.88 -4.66
CA GLY A 158 26.73 0.44 -5.01
C GLY A 158 26.22 1.54 -4.07
N ASP A 159 26.73 2.76 -4.24
CA ASP A 159 26.23 3.96 -3.57
C ASP A 159 24.72 4.14 -3.79
N PRO A 160 23.96 4.71 -2.83
CA PRO A 160 22.52 4.86 -2.99
C PRO A 160 22.25 5.65 -4.28
N PRO A 161 21.44 5.13 -5.22
CA PRO A 161 21.05 5.90 -6.38
C PRO A 161 20.40 7.21 -5.91
N PRO A 162 20.56 8.30 -6.69
CA PRO A 162 19.97 9.59 -6.36
C PRO A 162 18.45 9.46 -6.18
N GLU A 163 17.87 10.45 -5.49
CA GLU A 163 16.43 10.61 -5.35
C GLU A 163 15.74 10.29 -6.68
N ARG A 164 14.79 9.36 -6.64
CA ARG A 164 14.05 8.94 -7.83
C ARG A 164 12.57 9.11 -7.61
N THR A 165 11.89 9.61 -8.63
CA THR A 165 10.44 9.58 -8.69
C THR A 165 10.02 8.25 -9.31
N THR A 166 9.15 7.51 -8.63
CA THR A 166 8.54 6.28 -9.16
C THR A 166 7.03 6.34 -8.99
N ARG A 167 6.31 5.53 -9.77
CA ARG A 167 4.85 5.40 -9.63
C ARG A 167 4.54 4.24 -8.70
N SER A 168 3.79 4.50 -7.65
CA SER A 168 3.31 3.51 -6.68
C SER A 168 1.81 3.29 -6.81
N SER A 169 1.33 2.10 -6.44
CA SER A 169 -0.10 1.88 -6.19
C SER A 169 -0.46 2.45 -4.82
N ALA A 170 -1.66 3.00 -4.70
CA ALA A 170 -2.20 3.56 -3.47
C ALA A 170 -3.46 2.81 -2.99
N GLY A 171 -4.17 2.16 -3.90
CA GLY A 171 -5.43 1.46 -3.60
C GLY A 171 -6.38 1.44 -4.78
N TRP A 172 -7.68 1.39 -4.48
CA TRP A 172 -8.74 1.36 -5.48
C TRP A 172 -9.88 2.32 -5.13
N LEU A 173 -10.49 2.89 -6.16
CA LEU A 173 -11.82 3.51 -6.08
C LEU A 173 -12.84 2.58 -6.72
N VAL A 174 -13.88 2.25 -5.94
CA VAL A 174 -14.89 1.27 -6.33
C VAL A 174 -16.26 1.95 -6.33
N ASP A 175 -16.91 1.94 -7.48
CA ASP A 175 -18.27 2.44 -7.62
C ASP A 175 -19.25 1.30 -7.36
N VAL A 176 -20.10 1.48 -6.35
CA VAL A 176 -21.13 0.52 -5.94
C VAL A 176 -22.50 1.11 -6.23
N GLU A 177 -23.33 0.36 -6.95
CA GLU A 177 -24.73 0.68 -7.15
C GLU A 177 -25.58 0.02 -6.06
N ASP A 178 -26.27 0.87 -5.30
CA ASP A 178 -27.18 0.47 -4.24
C ASP A 178 -28.40 -0.22 -4.85
N ARG A 179 -28.97 -1.20 -4.14
CA ARG A 179 -30.16 -1.94 -4.59
C ARG A 179 -31.45 -1.35 -4.05
#